data_AF-A0A7Y2A3Y0-F1
#
_entry.id   AF-A0A7Y2A3Y0-F1
#
_cell.length_a   1.000
_cell.length_b   1.000
_cell.length_c   1.000
_cell.angle_alpha   90.00
_cell.angle_beta   90.00
_cell.angle_gamma   90.00
#
_symmetry.space_group_name_H-M   'P 1'
#
loop_
_entity.id
_entity.type
_entity.pdbx_description
1 polymer ?
#
loop_
_entity_poly.entity_id
_entity_poly.type
_entity_poly.pdbx_seq_one_letter_code
_entity_poly.pdbx_strand_id
1 'polypeptide(L)'
;MHPRSFEYLAPGSLDEACAILAEDEWAKVMSGGMSLIPMMKLRLLSPPTVVDIGRIPGLDYVEDRGDHVAIGALTTHAVIAEHPLIAEHANALGQASRWTGDVQVRNRGTLCGTIAHADLAADTPVAALALGATMVATSSRGERLIDADGFFVDTLQSDLAPDEILTEVRIPTRAGGSAYDKLGRRGGHTDYAVAGVSVWVADADGTDARVAVTGIGTK
;
A
#
# COMPACT_ATOMS: atom_id res chain seq x y z
N MET A 1 -8.16 11.30 23.91
CA MET A 1 -7.52 11.17 22.58
C MET A 1 -8.63 10.87 21.56
N HIS A 2 -9.30 11.92 21.06
CA HIS A 2 -10.47 11.80 20.18
C HIS A 2 -10.24 12.64 18.91
N PRO A 3 -10.62 12.11 17.73
CA PRO A 3 -10.68 12.90 16.49
C PRO A 3 -11.55 14.15 16.67
N ARG A 4 -11.36 15.13 15.79
CA ARG A 4 -12.39 16.17 15.58
C ARG A 4 -13.62 15.53 14.94
N SER A 5 -14.75 16.22 14.98
CA SER A 5 -15.94 15.77 14.23
C SER A 5 -15.62 15.77 12.74
N PHE A 6 -16.11 14.76 12.03
CA PHE A 6 -16.02 14.62 10.58
C PHE A 6 -17.28 13.94 10.08
N GLU A 7 -17.61 14.15 8.83
CA GLU A 7 -18.63 13.39 8.12
C GLU A 7 -18.05 12.04 7.67
N TYR A 8 -18.83 10.97 7.85
CA TYR A 8 -18.43 9.62 7.46
C TYR A 8 -19.35 9.13 6.34
N LEU A 9 -18.76 8.83 5.19
CA LEU A 9 -19.45 8.34 4.01
C LEU A 9 -18.93 6.94 3.68
N ALA A 10 -19.83 6.00 3.45
CA ALA A 10 -19.49 4.61 3.11
C ALA A 10 -20.21 4.23 1.79
N PRO A 11 -19.68 4.69 0.64
CA PRO A 11 -20.27 4.43 -0.67
C PRO A 11 -20.35 2.92 -0.98
N GLY A 12 -21.34 2.54 -1.79
CA GLY A 12 -21.56 1.16 -2.20
C GLY A 12 -20.76 0.74 -3.43
N SER A 13 -20.16 1.69 -4.13
CA SER A 13 -19.40 1.48 -5.36
C SER A 13 -18.20 2.40 -5.48
N LEU A 14 -17.25 2.02 -6.35
CA LEU A 14 -16.07 2.83 -6.65
C LEU A 14 -16.45 4.15 -7.35
N ASP A 15 -17.46 4.12 -8.22
CA ASP A 15 -17.96 5.31 -8.92
C ASP A 15 -18.53 6.33 -7.93
N GLU A 16 -19.33 5.88 -6.96
CA GLU A 16 -19.84 6.74 -5.88
C GLU A 16 -18.71 7.34 -5.04
N ALA A 17 -17.70 6.53 -4.70
CA ALA A 17 -16.54 7.01 -3.95
C ALA A 17 -15.76 8.09 -4.73
N CYS A 18 -15.52 7.88 -6.03
CA CYS A 18 -14.85 8.84 -6.90
C CYS A 18 -15.67 10.12 -7.08
N ALA A 19 -17.01 10.03 -7.16
CA ALA A 19 -17.88 11.19 -7.26
C ALA A 19 -17.79 12.06 -6.00
N ILE A 20 -17.81 11.45 -4.80
CA ILE A 20 -17.66 12.17 -3.53
C ILE A 20 -16.30 12.88 -3.47
N LEU A 21 -15.21 12.20 -3.83
CA LEU A 21 -13.87 12.78 -3.78
C LEU A 21 -13.67 13.91 -4.81
N ALA A 22 -14.39 13.88 -5.93
CA ALA A 22 -14.36 14.96 -6.92
C ALA A 22 -15.02 16.25 -6.42
N GLU A 23 -15.91 16.16 -5.43
CA GLU A 23 -16.62 17.31 -4.85
C GLU A 23 -15.90 17.90 -3.61
N ASP A 24 -15.03 17.12 -2.94
CA ASP A 24 -14.33 17.52 -1.73
C ASP A 24 -12.84 17.13 -1.78
N GLU A 25 -11.98 18.07 -2.17
CA GLU A 25 -10.51 17.87 -2.23
C GLU A 25 -9.88 17.61 -0.84
N TRP A 26 -10.60 17.89 0.25
CA TRP A 26 -10.15 17.68 1.62
C TRP A 26 -10.63 16.36 2.21
N ALA A 27 -11.52 15.65 1.51
CA ALA A 27 -11.94 14.32 1.88
C ALA A 27 -10.75 13.36 1.92
N LYS A 28 -10.81 12.38 2.82
CA LYS A 28 -9.78 11.34 2.91
C LYS A 28 -10.39 9.96 2.78
N VAL A 29 -9.82 9.20 1.85
CA VAL A 29 -10.11 7.78 1.65
C VAL A 29 -9.63 7.00 2.87
N MET A 30 -10.49 6.10 3.35
CA MET A 30 -10.17 5.13 4.38
C MET A 30 -10.38 3.71 3.84
N SER A 31 -9.36 2.87 3.98
CA SER A 31 -9.47 1.42 3.84
C SER A 31 -9.50 0.76 5.23
N GLY A 32 -8.41 0.12 5.64
CA GLY A 32 -8.26 -0.54 6.95
C GLY A 32 -8.26 0.41 8.16
N GLY A 33 -8.01 1.70 7.93
CA GLY A 33 -7.98 2.75 8.96
C GLY A 33 -6.75 2.73 9.88
N MET A 34 -5.79 1.83 9.66
CA MET A 34 -4.69 1.58 10.60
C MET A 34 -3.63 2.70 10.68
N SER A 35 -3.57 3.60 9.69
CA SER A 35 -2.75 4.82 9.76
C SER A 35 -3.60 6.08 9.95
N LEU A 36 -4.69 6.19 9.17
CA LEU A 36 -5.58 7.37 9.19
C LEU A 36 -6.21 7.61 10.57
N ILE A 37 -6.80 6.59 11.20
CA ILE A 37 -7.50 6.74 12.48
C ILE A 37 -6.53 7.15 13.59
N PRO A 38 -5.34 6.55 13.76
CA PRO A 38 -4.32 7.05 14.68
C PRO A 38 -3.93 8.52 14.43
N MET A 39 -3.69 8.94 13.19
CA MET A 39 -3.36 10.34 12.87
C MET A 39 -4.48 11.30 13.26
N MET A 40 -5.74 10.91 13.04
CA MET A 40 -6.91 11.70 13.45
C MET A 40 -7.06 11.77 14.97
N LYS A 41 -6.84 10.67 15.68
CA LYS A 41 -6.88 10.61 17.15
C LYS A 41 -5.82 11.51 17.80
N LEU A 42 -4.66 11.64 17.15
CA LEU A 42 -3.58 12.55 17.54
C LEU A 42 -3.74 13.97 16.99
N ARG A 43 -4.76 14.22 16.15
CA ARG A 43 -5.04 15.50 15.48
C ARG A 43 -3.91 15.98 14.57
N LEU A 44 -3.10 15.05 14.05
CA LEU A 44 -2.13 15.33 12.98
C LEU A 44 -2.82 15.52 11.63
N LEU A 45 -3.98 14.88 11.46
CA LEU A 45 -4.89 15.08 10.34
C LEU A 45 -6.30 15.32 10.88
N SER A 46 -7.08 16.17 10.23
CA SER A 46 -8.46 16.46 10.62
C SER A 46 -9.30 16.71 9.37
N PRO A 47 -9.51 15.69 8.52
CA PRO A 47 -10.29 15.85 7.31
C PRO A 47 -11.76 16.15 7.70
N PRO A 48 -12.46 17.02 6.96
CA PRO A 48 -13.88 17.26 7.18
C PRO A 48 -14.72 16.02 6.85
N THR A 49 -14.26 15.22 5.90
CA THR A 49 -14.97 14.05 5.36
C THR A 49 -14.04 12.84 5.30
N VAL A 50 -14.54 11.68 5.72
CA VAL A 50 -13.87 10.38 5.55
C VAL A 50 -14.73 9.49 4.66
N VAL A 51 -14.14 9.05 3.54
CA VAL A 51 -14.78 8.16 2.57
C VAL A 51 -14.25 6.74 2.78
N ASP A 52 -15.06 5.88 3.39
CA ASP A 52 -14.71 4.49 3.68
C ASP A 52 -15.02 3.58 2.50
N ILE A 53 -13.96 3.11 1.84
CA ILE A 53 -14.06 2.18 0.71
C ILE A 53 -14.15 0.72 1.15
N GLY A 54 -14.05 0.43 2.46
CA GLY A 54 -13.96 -0.93 3.01
C GLY A 54 -15.19 -1.81 2.82
N ARG A 55 -16.28 -1.28 2.22
CA ARG A 55 -17.51 -2.02 1.88
C ARG A 55 -17.73 -2.19 0.38
N ILE A 56 -16.87 -1.60 -0.45
CA ILE A 56 -17.00 -1.71 -1.91
C ILE A 56 -16.59 -3.13 -2.31
N PRO A 57 -17.47 -3.91 -2.96
CA PRO A 57 -17.18 -5.28 -3.33
C PRO A 57 -16.16 -5.35 -4.47
N GLY A 58 -15.42 -6.46 -4.54
CA GLY A 58 -14.53 -6.74 -5.66
C GLY A 58 -13.21 -5.97 -5.64
N LEU A 59 -12.79 -5.46 -4.49
CA LEU A 59 -11.48 -4.84 -4.28
C LEU A 59 -10.54 -5.68 -3.40
N ASP A 60 -10.96 -6.89 -3.01
CA ASP A 60 -10.25 -7.81 -2.12
C ASP A 60 -9.83 -9.09 -2.86
N TYR A 61 -8.91 -8.96 -3.81
CA TYR A 61 -8.44 -10.07 -4.64
C TYR A 61 -6.92 -10.08 -4.80
N VAL A 62 -6.40 -11.27 -5.08
CA VAL A 62 -5.04 -11.48 -5.60
C VAL A 62 -5.16 -12.46 -6.77
N GLU A 63 -4.83 -12.00 -7.97
CA GLU A 63 -5.09 -12.76 -9.20
C GLU A 63 -3.89 -12.72 -10.13
N ASP A 64 -3.64 -13.83 -10.82
CA ASP A 64 -2.69 -13.88 -11.91
C ASP A 64 -3.37 -13.42 -13.20
N ARG A 65 -2.83 -12.36 -13.81
CA ARG A 65 -3.29 -11.78 -15.08
C ARG A 65 -2.35 -12.09 -16.24
N GLY A 66 -1.36 -12.96 -16.03
CA GLY A 66 -0.44 -13.49 -17.03
C GLY A 66 0.87 -12.71 -17.12
N ASP A 67 0.81 -11.39 -17.24
CA ASP A 67 1.99 -10.50 -17.24
C ASP A 67 2.24 -9.82 -15.88
N HIS A 68 1.27 -9.91 -14.96
CA HIS A 68 1.39 -9.43 -13.59
C HIS A 68 0.44 -10.17 -12.64
N VAL A 69 0.79 -10.14 -11.36
CA VAL A 69 -0.13 -10.43 -10.25
C VAL A 69 -0.84 -9.12 -9.87
N ALA A 70 -2.17 -9.13 -9.96
CA ALA A 70 -3.03 -8.01 -9.62
C ALA A 70 -3.53 -8.13 -8.18
N ILE A 71 -3.39 -7.05 -7.40
CA ILE A 71 -3.74 -7.02 -5.97
C ILE A 71 -4.71 -5.87 -5.69
N GLY A 72 -5.94 -6.18 -5.30
CA GLY A 72 -6.98 -5.19 -5.05
C GLY A 72 -6.75 -4.36 -3.76
N ALA A 73 -7.32 -3.15 -3.73
CA ALA A 73 -7.14 -2.15 -2.68
C ALA A 73 -7.48 -2.57 -1.24
N LEU A 74 -8.41 -3.51 -1.09
CA LEU A 74 -8.89 -4.00 0.19
C LEU A 74 -8.19 -5.29 0.64
N THR A 75 -7.23 -5.79 -0.15
CA THR A 75 -6.46 -6.96 0.24
C THR A 75 -5.58 -6.66 1.46
N THR A 76 -5.82 -7.40 2.54
CA THR A 76 -5.17 -7.17 3.84
C THR A 76 -3.74 -7.70 3.87
N HIS A 77 -2.88 -7.14 4.70
CA HIS A 77 -1.52 -7.66 4.89
C HIS A 77 -1.52 -9.12 5.36
N ALA A 78 -2.54 -9.55 6.10
CA ALA A 78 -2.70 -10.94 6.50
C ALA A 78 -2.84 -11.87 5.29
N VAL A 79 -3.68 -11.49 4.31
CA VAL A 79 -3.84 -12.25 3.06
C VAL A 79 -2.54 -12.24 2.25
N ILE A 80 -1.93 -11.07 2.05
CA ILE A 80 -0.69 -10.94 1.25
C ILE A 80 0.45 -11.78 1.82
N ALA A 81 0.58 -11.85 3.15
CA ALA A 81 1.67 -12.57 3.81
C ALA A 81 1.63 -14.09 3.62
N GLU A 82 0.50 -14.64 3.17
CA GLU A 82 0.25 -16.08 3.07
C GLU A 82 -0.26 -16.51 1.67
N HIS A 83 -0.45 -15.56 0.75
CA HIS A 83 -1.03 -15.86 -0.56
C HIS A 83 -0.04 -16.62 -1.47
N PRO A 84 -0.43 -17.75 -2.10
CA PRO A 84 0.46 -18.55 -2.94
C PRO A 84 1.07 -17.77 -4.11
N LEU A 85 0.28 -16.99 -4.85
CA LEU A 85 0.78 -16.17 -5.96
C LEU A 85 1.81 -15.12 -5.49
N ILE A 86 1.69 -14.63 -4.26
CA ILE A 86 2.66 -13.68 -3.69
C ILE A 86 3.93 -14.41 -3.30
N ALA A 87 3.83 -15.61 -2.70
CA ALA A 87 5.00 -16.43 -2.38
C ALA A 87 5.79 -16.80 -3.66
N GLU A 88 5.11 -17.04 -4.77
CA GLU A 88 5.70 -17.41 -6.05
C GLU A 88 6.33 -16.21 -6.77
N HIS A 89 5.58 -15.11 -6.95
CA HIS A 89 6.00 -14.01 -7.83
C HIS A 89 6.54 -12.78 -7.09
N ALA A 90 6.26 -12.65 -5.79
CA ALA A 90 6.45 -11.42 -5.04
C ALA A 90 6.86 -11.67 -3.58
N ASN A 91 7.75 -12.65 -3.34
CA ASN A 91 8.10 -13.11 -1.99
C ASN A 91 8.53 -11.97 -1.04
N ALA A 92 9.27 -10.97 -1.53
CA ALA A 92 9.61 -9.77 -0.75
C ALA A 92 8.38 -9.03 -0.20
N LEU A 93 7.30 -8.95 -0.98
CA LEU A 93 6.04 -8.31 -0.57
C LEU A 93 5.32 -9.11 0.52
N GLY A 94 5.34 -10.44 0.40
CA GLY A 94 4.81 -11.35 1.42
C GLY A 94 5.58 -11.22 2.74
N GLN A 95 6.91 -11.18 2.68
CA GLN A 95 7.79 -10.97 3.84
C GLN A 95 7.55 -9.61 4.51
N ALA A 96 7.52 -8.52 3.72
CA ALA A 96 7.22 -7.18 4.23
C ALA A 96 5.83 -7.09 4.87
N SER A 97 4.82 -7.72 4.27
CA SER A 97 3.46 -7.76 4.82
C SER A 97 3.38 -8.54 6.13
N ARG A 98 4.13 -9.65 6.27
CA ARG A 98 4.21 -10.46 7.50
C ARG A 98 4.74 -9.65 8.69
N TRP A 99 5.55 -8.64 8.42
CA TRP A 99 6.19 -7.78 9.42
C TRP A 99 5.53 -6.40 9.56
N THR A 100 4.43 -6.14 8.84
CA THR A 100 3.68 -4.89 9.00
C THR A 100 2.85 -4.96 10.28
N GLY A 101 3.25 -4.22 11.32
CA GLY A 101 2.51 -4.15 12.59
C GLY A 101 2.33 -5.50 13.30
N ASP A 102 1.32 -5.60 14.16
CA ASP A 102 0.91 -6.85 14.81
C ASP A 102 -0.22 -7.56 14.03
N VAL A 103 -0.71 -8.69 14.56
CA VAL A 103 -1.76 -9.49 13.90
C VAL A 103 -3.04 -8.67 13.68
N GLN A 104 -3.40 -7.82 14.63
CA GLN A 104 -4.59 -6.98 14.58
C GLN A 104 -4.46 -5.90 13.51
N VAL A 105 -3.27 -5.28 13.41
CA VAL A 105 -2.93 -4.37 12.33
C VAL A 105 -3.03 -5.10 10.99
N ARG A 106 -2.44 -6.29 10.84
CA ARG A 106 -2.45 -7.01 9.54
C ARG A 106 -3.82 -7.47 9.09
N ASN A 107 -4.71 -7.80 10.02
CA ASN A 107 -6.08 -8.22 9.71
C ASN A 107 -6.97 -7.06 9.22
N ARG A 108 -6.55 -5.81 9.40
CA ARG A 108 -7.30 -4.63 8.95
C ARG A 108 -6.56 -3.81 7.91
N GLY A 109 -5.26 -3.59 8.10
CA GLY A 109 -4.41 -2.82 7.20
C GLY A 109 -4.34 -3.47 5.83
N THR A 110 -4.54 -2.67 4.79
CA THR A 110 -4.55 -3.12 3.40
C THR A 110 -3.26 -2.71 2.70
N LEU A 111 -2.85 -3.49 1.70
CA LEU A 111 -1.63 -3.20 0.94
C LEU A 111 -1.69 -1.80 0.31
N CYS A 112 -2.74 -1.52 -0.46
CA CYS A 112 -2.90 -0.23 -1.11
C CYS A 112 -3.06 0.92 -0.11
N GLY A 113 -3.70 0.68 1.04
CA GLY A 113 -3.77 1.69 2.11
C GLY A 113 -2.38 2.09 2.61
N THR A 114 -1.49 1.11 2.81
CA THR A 114 -0.11 1.36 3.24
C THR A 114 0.73 2.03 2.14
N ILE A 115 0.56 1.61 0.88
CA ILE A 115 1.25 2.21 -0.27
C ILE A 115 0.81 3.67 -0.48
N ALA A 116 -0.49 3.93 -0.55
CA ALA A 116 -1.05 5.27 -0.72
C ALA A 116 -0.65 6.22 0.43
N HIS A 117 -0.49 5.69 1.64
CA HIS A 117 -0.05 6.46 2.80
C HIS A 117 1.40 6.97 2.68
N ALA A 118 2.25 6.30 1.89
CA ALA A 118 3.61 6.75 1.56
C ALA A 118 4.50 7.10 2.77
N ASP A 119 4.33 6.42 3.91
CA ASP A 119 5.21 6.58 5.06
C ASP A 119 6.60 6.00 4.75
N LEU A 120 7.68 6.77 4.92
CA LEU A 120 9.06 6.33 4.66
C LEU A 120 9.46 5.09 5.47
N ALA A 121 8.87 4.91 6.64
CA ALA A 121 9.18 3.80 7.52
C ALA A 121 8.37 2.52 7.19
N ALA A 122 7.36 2.61 6.32
CA ALA A 122 6.55 1.46 5.94
C ALA A 122 7.31 0.46 5.05
N ASP A 123 7.13 -0.82 5.35
CA ASP A 123 7.86 -1.95 4.75
C ASP A 123 7.41 -2.24 3.30
N THR A 124 6.10 -2.31 3.05
CA THR A 124 5.54 -2.74 1.75
C THR A 124 5.76 -1.79 0.57
N PRO A 125 5.83 -0.45 0.72
CA PRO A 125 6.26 0.45 -0.36
C PRO A 125 7.62 0.09 -0.98
N VAL A 126 8.56 -0.35 -0.14
CA VAL A 126 9.93 -0.67 -0.59
C VAL A 126 9.96 -2.00 -1.33
N ALA A 127 9.14 -2.97 -0.91
CA ALA A 127 8.92 -4.18 -1.68
C ALA A 127 8.29 -3.88 -3.05
N ALA A 128 7.30 -2.99 -3.12
CA ALA A 128 6.69 -2.57 -4.38
C ALA A 128 7.72 -1.92 -5.34
N LEU A 129 8.58 -1.04 -4.82
CA LEU A 129 9.70 -0.44 -5.58
C LEU A 129 10.67 -1.48 -6.13
N ALA A 130 11.18 -2.38 -5.28
CA ALA A 130 12.14 -3.40 -5.71
C ALA A 130 11.52 -4.37 -6.73
N LEU A 131 10.23 -4.69 -6.57
CA LEU A 131 9.51 -5.56 -7.48
C LEU A 131 9.14 -4.88 -8.81
N GLY A 132 9.24 -3.56 -8.91
CA GLY A 132 8.84 -2.82 -10.10
C GLY A 132 7.34 -2.79 -10.29
N ALA A 133 6.62 -2.54 -9.20
CA ALA A 133 5.18 -2.48 -9.21
C ALA A 133 4.64 -1.30 -10.02
N THR A 134 3.40 -1.44 -10.47
CA THR A 134 2.61 -0.34 -11.06
C THR A 134 1.34 -0.16 -10.23
N MET A 135 1.05 1.08 -9.84
CA MET A 135 -0.15 1.45 -9.10
C MET A 135 -1.24 1.86 -10.08
N VAL A 136 -2.46 1.42 -9.79
CA VAL A 136 -3.66 1.78 -10.56
C VAL A 136 -4.46 2.79 -9.77
N ALA A 137 -4.47 4.04 -10.25
CA ALA A 137 -5.22 5.13 -9.65
C ALA A 137 -6.52 5.35 -10.43
N THR A 138 -7.65 5.36 -9.74
CA THR A 138 -8.99 5.57 -10.34
C THR A 138 -9.63 6.83 -9.79
N SER A 139 -10.27 7.61 -10.67
CA SER A 139 -11.06 8.80 -10.34
C SER A 139 -12.31 8.86 -11.23
N SER A 140 -13.13 9.90 -11.04
CA SER A 140 -14.28 10.19 -11.93
C SER A 140 -13.87 10.49 -13.38
N ARG A 141 -12.59 10.80 -13.62
CA ARG A 141 -12.02 11.02 -14.96
C ARG A 141 -11.54 9.74 -15.65
N GLY A 142 -11.51 8.63 -14.92
CA GLY A 142 -11.01 7.34 -15.40
C GLY A 142 -9.82 6.81 -14.60
N GLU A 143 -9.15 5.82 -15.20
CA GLU A 143 -8.02 5.10 -14.63
C GLU A 143 -6.69 5.60 -15.23
N ARG A 144 -5.65 5.69 -14.40
CA ARG A 144 -4.26 5.82 -14.86
C ARG A 144 -3.31 4.90 -14.12
N LEU A 145 -2.19 4.60 -14.77
CA LEU A 145 -1.12 3.78 -14.23
C LEU A 145 0.05 4.66 -13.79
N ILE A 146 0.65 4.32 -12.66
CA ILE A 146 1.79 5.04 -12.08
C ILE A 146 2.86 4.01 -11.69
N ASP A 147 4.05 4.11 -12.26
CA ASP A 147 5.15 3.22 -11.89
C ASP A 147 5.65 3.50 -10.48
N ALA A 148 6.13 2.46 -9.77
CA ALA A 148 6.60 2.58 -8.40
C ALA A 148 7.67 3.66 -8.23
N ASP A 149 8.57 3.78 -9.21
CA ASP A 149 9.65 4.76 -9.23
C ASP A 149 9.15 6.22 -9.27
N GLY A 150 7.91 6.45 -9.71
CA GLY A 150 7.28 7.78 -9.77
C GLY A 150 6.20 8.02 -8.70
N PHE A 151 5.83 7.01 -7.92
CA PHE A 151 4.68 7.09 -7.03
C PHE A 151 4.98 7.68 -5.66
N PHE A 152 6.18 7.47 -5.12
CA PHE A 152 6.57 7.98 -3.81
C PHE A 152 7.30 9.31 -3.98
N VAL A 153 6.64 10.43 -3.70
CA VAL A 153 7.17 11.77 -3.96
C VAL A 153 7.94 12.31 -2.76
N ASP A 154 7.40 12.13 -1.56
CA ASP A 154 8.04 12.49 -0.28
C ASP A 154 7.39 11.69 0.87
N THR A 155 7.88 11.90 2.09
CA THR A 155 7.32 11.41 3.33
C THR A 155 5.83 11.77 3.44
N LEU A 156 4.98 10.74 3.46
CA LEU A 156 3.52 10.89 3.51
C LEU A 156 2.90 11.58 2.28
N GLN A 157 3.62 11.57 1.16
CA GLN A 157 3.18 12.13 -0.11
C GLN A 157 3.40 11.13 -1.26
N SER A 158 2.30 10.64 -1.82
CA SER A 158 2.30 9.89 -3.07
C SER A 158 1.94 10.78 -4.26
N ASP A 159 2.08 10.25 -5.47
CA ASP A 159 1.64 10.88 -6.72
C ASP A 159 0.12 10.84 -6.94
N LEU A 160 -0.66 10.31 -5.99
CA LEU A 160 -2.13 10.32 -6.09
C LEU A 160 -2.66 11.75 -6.07
N ALA A 161 -3.54 12.06 -7.02
CA ALA A 161 -4.32 13.28 -6.98
C ALA A 161 -5.33 13.24 -5.82
N PRO A 162 -5.81 14.39 -5.31
CA PRO A 162 -6.76 14.43 -4.20
C PRO A 162 -8.04 13.62 -4.42
N ASP A 163 -8.46 13.48 -5.69
CA ASP A 163 -9.68 12.77 -6.08
C ASP A 163 -9.45 11.35 -6.62
N GLU A 164 -8.24 10.82 -6.46
CA GLU A 164 -7.88 9.47 -6.89
C GLU A 164 -7.90 8.46 -5.73
N ILE A 165 -8.34 7.25 -6.06
CA ILE A 165 -8.28 6.07 -5.20
C ILE A 165 -7.26 5.10 -5.79
N LEU A 166 -6.30 4.65 -4.99
CA LEU A 166 -5.44 3.53 -5.36
C LEU A 166 -6.25 2.24 -5.28
N THR A 167 -6.64 1.68 -6.44
CA THR A 167 -7.57 0.55 -6.55
C THR A 167 -6.88 -0.80 -6.70
N GLU A 168 -5.69 -0.81 -7.29
CA GLU A 168 -4.92 -2.03 -7.55
C GLU A 168 -3.42 -1.74 -7.54
N VAL A 169 -2.64 -2.74 -7.11
CA VAL A 169 -1.18 -2.79 -7.30
C VAL A 169 -0.86 -3.99 -8.17
N ARG A 170 -0.15 -3.75 -9.28
CA ARG A 170 0.30 -4.76 -10.24
C ARG A 170 1.76 -5.09 -9.97
N ILE A 171 2.05 -6.36 -9.71
CA ILE A 171 3.41 -6.86 -9.58
C ILE A 171 3.78 -7.65 -10.85
N PRO A 172 4.79 -7.25 -11.63
CA PRO A 172 5.12 -7.95 -12.87
C PRO A 172 5.52 -9.41 -12.62
N THR A 173 4.98 -10.33 -13.41
CA THR A 173 5.38 -11.75 -13.37
C THR A 173 6.66 -11.93 -14.19
N ARG A 174 7.80 -11.93 -13.51
CA ARG A 174 9.12 -12.11 -14.13
C ARG A 174 9.94 -13.15 -13.38
N ALA A 175 10.85 -13.80 -14.11
CA ALA A 175 11.79 -14.76 -13.55
C ALA A 175 12.68 -14.10 -12.48
N GLY A 176 13.24 -14.92 -11.59
CA GLY A 176 14.14 -14.46 -10.53
C GLY A 176 13.59 -14.69 -9.13
N GLY A 177 14.25 -14.09 -8.14
CA GLY A 177 13.89 -14.18 -6.73
C GLY A 177 13.79 -12.81 -6.09
N SER A 178 12.99 -12.71 -5.03
CA SER A 178 12.90 -11.49 -4.23
C SER A 178 12.94 -11.78 -2.73
N ALA A 179 13.51 -10.85 -1.98
CA ALA A 179 13.57 -10.91 -0.52
C ALA A 179 13.39 -9.53 0.10
N TYR A 180 12.91 -9.51 1.33
CA TYR A 180 12.86 -8.35 2.21
C TYR A 180 13.42 -8.73 3.57
N ASP A 181 14.32 -7.90 4.10
CA ASP A 181 14.79 -7.98 5.48
C ASP A 181 14.71 -6.62 6.16
N LYS A 182 14.53 -6.61 7.49
CA LYS A 182 14.45 -5.38 8.28
C LYS A 182 15.08 -5.49 9.66
N LEU A 183 15.74 -4.42 10.03
CA LEU A 183 16.24 -4.16 11.37
C LEU A 183 15.18 -3.40 12.18
N GLY A 184 14.56 -4.07 13.16
CA GLY A 184 13.66 -3.46 14.15
C GLY A 184 14.38 -3.08 15.45
N ARG A 185 13.75 -2.25 16.30
CA ARG A 185 14.37 -1.77 17.56
C ARG A 185 14.31 -2.80 18.70
N ARG A 186 13.28 -3.65 18.71
CA ARG A 186 12.97 -4.52 19.86
C ARG A 186 13.22 -6.01 19.60
N GLY A 187 14.03 -6.34 18.59
CA GLY A 187 14.29 -7.73 18.15
C GLY A 187 13.08 -8.44 17.54
N GLY A 188 11.88 -7.86 17.61
CA GLY A 188 10.70 -8.28 16.87
C GLY A 188 10.54 -7.49 15.57
N HIS A 189 9.74 -8.02 14.66
CA HIS A 189 9.47 -7.41 13.37
C HIS A 189 8.17 -6.59 13.33
N THR A 190 7.58 -6.22 14.47
CA THR A 190 6.27 -5.53 14.50
C THR A 190 6.38 -4.01 14.59
N ASP A 191 7.55 -3.46 14.87
CA ASP A 191 7.79 -2.02 14.81
C ASP A 191 8.20 -1.56 13.41
N TYR A 192 8.09 -0.26 13.19
CA TYR A 192 8.67 0.39 12.02
C TYR A 192 10.17 0.09 11.92
N ALA A 193 10.65 -0.11 10.69
CA ALA A 193 12.04 -0.39 10.41
C ALA A 193 12.95 0.77 10.87
N VAL A 194 14.05 0.43 11.54
CA VAL A 194 15.21 1.34 11.65
C VAL A 194 15.88 1.44 10.28
N ALA A 195 16.05 0.28 9.65
CA ALA A 195 16.46 0.14 8.26
C ALA A 195 15.83 -1.13 7.70
N GLY A 196 15.43 -1.12 6.44
CA GLY A 196 14.96 -2.30 5.71
C GLY A 196 15.49 -2.30 4.29
N VAL A 197 15.62 -3.48 3.69
CA VAL A 197 16.06 -3.62 2.31
C VAL A 197 15.16 -4.62 1.62
N SER A 198 14.62 -4.23 0.46
CA SER A 198 13.99 -5.15 -0.47
C SER A 198 14.86 -5.31 -1.71
N VAL A 199 14.98 -6.54 -2.17
CA VAL A 199 15.71 -6.89 -3.38
C VAL A 199 14.85 -7.75 -4.30
N TRP A 200 15.02 -7.53 -5.59
CA TRP A 200 14.68 -8.48 -6.64
C TRP A 200 15.92 -8.73 -7.49
N VAL A 201 16.16 -9.97 -7.87
CA VAL A 201 17.30 -10.41 -8.71
C VAL A 201 16.79 -11.33 -9.80
N ALA A 202 17.15 -11.08 -11.06
CA ALA A 202 16.71 -11.87 -12.21
C ALA A 202 17.36 -13.26 -12.25
N ASP A 203 18.65 -13.31 -11.93
CA ASP A 203 19.49 -14.51 -12.00
C ASP A 203 20.48 -14.59 -10.83
N ALA A 204 21.15 -15.74 -10.71
CA ALA A 204 22.09 -16.01 -9.62
C ALA A 204 23.39 -15.19 -9.72
N ASP A 205 23.71 -14.66 -10.91
CA ASP A 205 24.88 -13.83 -11.14
C ASP A 205 24.64 -12.37 -10.69
N GLY A 206 23.38 -12.01 -10.42
CA GLY A 206 22.97 -10.73 -9.84
C GLY A 206 23.17 -9.55 -10.78
N THR A 207 23.22 -9.80 -12.09
CA THR A 207 23.54 -8.80 -13.11
C THR A 207 22.37 -7.88 -13.44
N ASP A 208 21.14 -8.37 -13.25
CA ASP A 208 19.91 -7.57 -13.25
C ASP A 208 19.24 -7.68 -11.87
N ALA A 209 19.26 -6.56 -11.15
CA ALA A 209 18.77 -6.48 -9.80
C ALA A 209 18.15 -5.11 -9.52
N ARG A 210 17.13 -5.10 -8.66
CA ARG A 210 16.54 -3.89 -8.09
C ARG A 210 16.70 -3.95 -6.58
N VAL A 211 17.13 -2.84 -6.00
CA VAL A 211 17.31 -2.69 -4.56
C VAL A 211 16.60 -1.43 -4.12
N ALA A 212 15.76 -1.54 -3.09
CA ALA A 212 15.08 -0.42 -2.47
C ALA A 212 15.24 -0.50 -0.95
N VAL A 213 15.22 0.65 -0.26
CA VAL A 213 15.52 0.74 1.18
C VAL A 213 14.43 1.47 1.97
N THR A 214 14.19 1.03 3.20
CA THR A 214 13.22 1.62 4.16
C THR A 214 13.97 2.33 5.28
N GLY A 215 13.47 3.48 5.76
CA GLY A 215 13.92 4.10 7.02
C GLY A 215 15.23 4.91 6.98
N ILE A 216 15.91 4.99 5.83
CA ILE A 216 17.24 5.63 5.71
C ILE A 216 17.33 6.72 4.63
N GLY A 217 16.22 7.12 4.01
CA GLY A 217 16.15 8.17 2.99
C GLY A 217 14.73 8.32 2.43
N THR A 218 14.52 9.34 1.58
CA THR A 218 13.32 9.41 0.74
C THR A 218 13.33 8.25 -0.26
N LYS A 219 12.14 7.71 -0.53
CA LYS A 219 11.94 6.53 -1.39
C LYS A 219 12.07 6.89 -2.87
#